data_AF-A0A8J4FG35-F1
#
_entry.id   AF-A0A8J4FG35-F1
#
_cell.length_a   1.000
_cell.length_b   1.000
_cell.length_c   1.000
_cell.angle_alpha   90.00
_cell.angle_beta   90.00
_cell.angle_gamma   90.00
#
_symmetry.space_group_name_H-M   'P 1'
#
loop_
_entity.id
_entity.type
_entity.pdbx_description
1 polymer ?
#
loop_
_entity_poly.entity_id
_entity_poly.type
_entity_poly.pdbx_seq_one_letter_code
_entity_poly.pdbx_strand_id
1 'polypeptide(L)'
;MSIPPFHIAFPVHDIQAARDFYGGVLGCPEGRSAASWVDFNLYGHQIVGHLVRGYNAAASHNAVDGDPVPVPHFGVALSEEQFHALAEKLKVRHSGWQLASEVLAATADEDEDEDEDDDGDDGDDGDEYVYVV
;
A
#
# COMPACT_ATOMS: atom_id res chain seq x y z
N MET A 1 21.92 -0.71 -10.59
CA MET A 1 22.20 -0.22 -9.22
C MET A 1 20.93 -0.41 -8.42
N SER A 2 20.97 -0.85 -7.17
CA SER A 2 19.72 -0.96 -6.37
C SER A 2 19.24 0.41 -5.94
N ILE A 3 17.93 0.64 -5.97
CA ILE A 3 17.31 1.86 -5.44
C ILE A 3 17.54 1.88 -3.92
N PRO A 4 18.01 3.00 -3.32
CA PRO A 4 18.13 3.12 -1.88
C PRO A 4 16.76 2.94 -1.19
N PRO A 5 16.66 2.21 -0.06
CA PRO A 5 15.40 2.10 0.66
C PRO A 5 14.91 3.44 1.18
N PHE A 6 13.60 3.69 1.07
CA PHE A 6 12.99 4.86 1.70
C PHE A 6 12.73 4.64 3.20
N HIS A 7 12.54 5.76 3.90
CA HIS A 7 12.08 5.83 5.26
C HIS A 7 10.87 6.76 5.33
N ILE A 8 9.75 6.29 5.89
CA ILE A 8 8.55 7.12 6.08
C ILE A 8 8.02 6.97 7.51
N ALA A 9 7.68 8.10 8.12
CA ALA A 9 7.01 8.15 9.41
C ALA A 9 5.56 8.61 9.20
N PHE A 10 4.62 7.93 9.86
CA PHE A 10 3.19 8.20 9.73
C PHE A 10 2.49 8.11 11.09
N PRO A 11 1.40 8.88 11.30
CA PRO A 11 0.65 8.84 12.55
C PRO A 11 -0.15 7.54 12.68
N VAL A 12 -0.16 6.97 13.88
CA VAL A 12 -1.05 5.88 14.30
C VAL A 12 -1.82 6.29 15.54
N HIS A 13 -3.05 5.80 15.68
CA HIS A 13 -3.88 6.09 16.85
C HIS A 13 -3.61 5.14 18.03
N ASP A 14 -3.05 3.96 17.76
CA ASP A 14 -2.68 2.96 18.76
C ASP A 14 -1.47 2.12 18.27
N ILE A 15 -0.50 1.86 19.16
CA ILE A 15 0.74 1.13 18.81
C ILE A 15 0.48 -0.37 18.70
N GLN A 16 -0.40 -0.93 19.53
CA GLN A 16 -0.68 -2.35 19.48
C GLN A 16 -1.49 -2.69 18.23
N ALA A 17 -2.47 -1.87 17.86
CA ALA A 17 -3.21 -2.01 16.61
C ALA A 17 -2.26 -1.95 15.40
N ALA A 18 -1.27 -1.04 15.41
CA ALA A 18 -0.24 -0.98 14.37
C ALA A 18 0.58 -2.28 14.30
N ARG A 19 0.99 -2.86 15.44
CA ARG A 19 1.70 -4.15 15.46
C ARG A 19 0.85 -5.29 14.94
N ASP A 20 -0.41 -5.36 15.35
CA ASP A 20 -1.33 -6.41 14.94
C ASP A 20 -1.54 -6.37 13.43
N PHE A 21 -1.64 -5.17 12.85
CA PHE A 21 -1.77 -4.98 11.40
C PHE A 21 -0.44 -5.18 10.66
N TYR A 22 0.56 -4.31 10.86
CA TYR A 22 1.80 -4.35 10.07
C TYR A 22 2.62 -5.61 10.37
N GLY A 23 2.76 -6.00 11.64
CA GLY A 23 3.51 -7.19 12.04
C GLY A 23 2.73 -8.49 11.90
N GLY A 24 1.45 -8.50 12.26
CA GLY A 24 0.61 -9.70 12.21
C GLY A 24 0.00 -9.96 10.83
N VAL A 25 -0.83 -9.03 10.35
CA VAL A 25 -1.56 -9.16 9.09
C VAL A 25 -0.62 -9.07 7.89
N LEU A 26 0.13 -7.97 7.76
CA LEU A 26 1.07 -7.78 6.65
C LEU A 26 2.34 -8.62 6.81
N GLY A 27 2.71 -9.01 8.03
CA GLY A 27 3.90 -9.84 8.28
C GLY A 27 5.21 -9.08 8.18
N CYS A 28 5.19 -7.76 8.33
CA CYS A 28 6.37 -6.91 8.32
C CYS A 28 7.18 -7.12 9.61
N PRO A 29 8.45 -7.52 9.54
CA PRO A 29 9.27 -7.65 10.75
C PRO A 29 9.38 -6.33 11.52
N GLU A 30 9.12 -6.35 12.83
CA GLU A 30 9.38 -5.20 13.71
C GLU A 30 10.89 -5.01 13.85
N GLY A 31 11.35 -3.76 13.80
CA GLY A 31 12.72 -3.39 14.11
C GLY A 31 12.82 -2.73 15.49
N ARG A 32 13.10 -1.44 15.54
CA ARG A 32 13.18 -0.67 16.80
C ARG A 32 11.81 -0.14 17.19
N SER A 33 11.63 0.05 18.49
CA SER A 33 10.40 0.63 19.03
C SER A 33 10.63 1.35 20.36
N ALA A 34 9.67 2.18 20.71
CA ALA A 34 9.49 2.79 22.01
C ALA A 34 8.00 2.81 22.38
N ALA A 35 7.65 3.36 23.54
CA ALA A 35 6.27 3.46 23.99
C ALA A 35 5.36 4.26 23.04
N SER A 36 5.93 5.18 22.24
CA SER A 36 5.19 6.07 21.35
C SER A 36 5.47 5.87 19.87
N TRP A 37 6.28 4.88 19.47
CA TRP A 37 6.54 4.59 18.07
C TRP A 37 7.08 3.18 17.85
N VAL A 38 6.90 2.65 16.64
CA VAL A 38 7.41 1.33 16.20
C VAL A 38 7.81 1.40 14.73
N ASP A 39 8.98 0.86 14.39
CA ASP A 39 9.42 0.70 13.00
C ASP A 39 9.22 -0.74 12.49
N PHE A 40 8.87 -0.86 11.20
CA PHE A 40 8.68 -2.13 10.52
C PHE A 40 9.48 -2.16 9.21
N ASN A 41 9.93 -3.36 8.82
CA ASN A 41 10.49 -3.62 7.51
C ASN A 41 9.37 -4.00 6.52
N LEU A 42 9.08 -3.10 5.58
CA LEU A 42 8.13 -3.30 4.49
C LEU A 42 8.94 -3.50 3.19
N TYR A 43 9.14 -4.76 2.77
CA TYR A 43 9.86 -5.12 1.53
C TYR A 43 11.25 -4.47 1.39
N GLY A 44 11.97 -4.32 2.50
CA GLY A 44 13.29 -3.67 2.55
C GLY A 44 13.26 -2.18 2.86
N HIS A 45 12.08 -1.55 2.87
CA HIS A 45 11.86 -0.17 3.27
C HIS A 45 11.52 -0.06 4.76
N GLN A 46 11.82 1.09 5.36
CA GLN A 46 11.51 1.34 6.77
C GLN A 46 10.26 2.22 6.88
N ILE A 47 9.21 1.68 7.47
CA ILE A 47 8.01 2.44 7.82
C ILE A 47 7.95 2.60 9.34
N VAL A 48 7.52 3.77 9.84
CA VAL A 48 7.50 4.06 11.28
C VAL A 48 6.15 4.64 11.70
N GLY A 49 5.42 3.89 12.51
CA GLY A 49 4.18 4.35 13.12
C GLY A 49 4.47 5.16 14.38
N HIS A 50 4.06 6.44 14.41
CA HIS A 50 4.16 7.32 15.57
C HIS A 50 2.80 7.53 16.22
N LEU A 51 2.68 7.29 17.53
CA LEU A 51 1.45 7.49 18.27
C LEU A 51 1.04 8.97 18.29
N VAL A 52 -0.06 9.30 17.62
CA VAL A 52 -0.68 10.63 17.63
C VAL A 52 -2.10 10.49 18.18
N ARG A 53 -2.30 10.97 19.40
CA ARG A 53 -3.61 10.88 20.07
C ARG A 53 -4.65 11.71 19.32
N GLY A 54 -5.79 11.09 19.03
CA GLY A 54 -6.89 11.75 18.31
C GLY A 54 -6.66 11.85 16.80
N TYR A 55 -5.61 11.22 16.26
CA TYR A 55 -5.46 11.09 14.82
C TYR A 55 -6.59 10.22 14.24
N ASN A 56 -7.21 10.69 13.16
CA ASN A 56 -8.23 9.99 12.41
C ASN A 56 -7.87 10.03 10.93
N ALA A 57 -7.37 8.92 10.40
CA ALA A 57 -7.01 8.81 8.98
C ALA A 57 -8.21 9.00 8.05
N ALA A 58 -9.41 8.61 8.48
CA ALA A 58 -10.64 8.76 7.68
C ALA A 58 -11.15 10.21 7.61
N ALA A 59 -10.55 11.14 8.35
CA ALA A 59 -10.98 12.55 8.35
C ALA A 59 -10.60 13.30 7.07
N SER A 60 -9.60 12.81 6.32
CA SER A 60 -9.10 13.44 5.10
C SER A 60 -9.02 12.41 3.98
N HIS A 61 -9.75 12.64 2.90
CA HIS A 61 -9.72 11.81 1.69
C HIS A 61 -9.80 12.69 0.45
N ASN A 62 -9.30 12.16 -0.66
CA ASN A 62 -9.54 12.70 -2.00
C ASN A 62 -10.31 11.65 -2.80
N ALA A 63 -11.14 12.10 -3.75
CA ALA A 63 -11.76 11.18 -4.69
C ALA A 63 -10.74 10.75 -5.75
N VAL A 64 -10.61 9.44 -5.96
CA VAL A 64 -9.91 8.82 -7.10
C VAL A 64 -10.92 7.90 -7.74
N ASP A 65 -11.25 8.12 -9.02
CA ASP A 65 -12.26 7.36 -9.77
C ASP A 65 -13.64 7.26 -9.10
N GLY A 66 -13.96 8.24 -8.25
CA GLY A 66 -15.21 8.31 -7.47
C GLY A 66 -15.10 7.76 -6.06
N ASP A 67 -14.01 7.07 -5.71
CA ASP A 67 -13.81 6.44 -4.42
C ASP A 67 -13.03 7.33 -3.44
N PRO A 68 -13.43 7.39 -2.15
CA PRO A 68 -12.82 8.26 -1.16
C PRO A 68 -11.52 7.66 -0.61
N VAL A 69 -10.40 7.96 -1.25
CA VAL A 69 -9.07 7.47 -0.86
C VAL A 69 -8.50 8.30 0.30
N PRO A 70 -8.20 7.70 1.48
CA PRO A 70 -7.61 8.41 2.61
C PRO A 70 -6.23 9.00 2.29
N VAL A 71 -5.95 10.18 2.87
CA VAL A 71 -4.65 10.85 2.74
C VAL A 71 -4.05 11.15 4.12
N PRO A 72 -2.75 10.89 4.34
CA PRO A 72 -1.80 10.26 3.40
C PRO A 72 -1.96 8.74 3.35
N HIS A 73 -1.71 8.15 2.19
CA HIS A 73 -1.47 6.71 2.01
C HIS A 73 -0.06 6.49 1.49
N PHE A 74 0.48 5.30 1.70
CA PHE A 74 1.76 4.85 1.17
C PHE A 74 1.64 3.35 0.90
N GLY A 75 2.51 2.82 0.05
CA GLY A 75 2.54 1.40 -0.26
C GLY A 75 3.83 0.99 -0.93
N VAL A 76 3.88 -0.27 -1.33
CA VAL A 76 4.94 -0.82 -2.18
C VAL A 76 4.34 -1.19 -3.52
N ALA A 77 5.10 -0.94 -4.58
CA ALA A 77 4.79 -1.41 -5.92
C ALA A 77 5.15 -2.91 -5.98
N LEU A 78 4.16 -3.76 -6.23
CA LEU A 78 4.30 -5.23 -6.27
C LEU A 78 4.07 -5.75 -7.68
N SER A 79 4.67 -6.88 -8.05
CA SER A 79 4.25 -7.61 -9.25
C SER A 79 2.87 -8.24 -9.05
N GLU A 80 2.19 -8.57 -10.14
CA GLU A 80 0.89 -9.25 -10.13
C GLU A 80 0.89 -10.51 -9.23
N GLU A 81 1.92 -11.36 -9.35
CA GLU A 81 2.08 -12.56 -8.51
C GLU A 81 2.18 -12.21 -7.01
N GLN A 82 2.98 -11.20 -6.66
CA GLN A 82 3.16 -10.74 -5.29
C GLN A 82 1.87 -10.14 -4.73
N PHE A 83 1.14 -9.38 -5.56
CA PHE A 83 -0.15 -8.83 -5.22
C PHE A 83 -1.18 -9.93 -4.93
N HIS A 84 -1.33 -10.90 -5.83
CA HIS A 84 -2.24 -12.03 -5.64
C HIS A 84 -1.90 -12.85 -4.39
N ALA A 85 -0.61 -13.11 -4.14
CA ALA A 85 -0.18 -13.79 -2.92
C ALA A 85 -0.53 -13.00 -1.65
N LEU A 86 -0.37 -11.68 -1.67
CA LEU A 86 -0.76 -10.81 -0.57
C LEU A 86 -2.28 -10.78 -0.39
N ALA A 87 -3.05 -10.64 -1.46
CA ALA A 87 -4.51 -10.64 -1.44
C ALA A 87 -5.05 -11.94 -0.83
N GLU A 88 -4.54 -13.10 -1.24
CA GLU A 88 -4.93 -14.39 -0.65
C GLU A 88 -4.57 -14.49 0.83
N LYS A 89 -3.38 -14.03 1.24
CA LYS A 89 -3.00 -13.96 2.65
C LYS A 89 -3.99 -13.12 3.45
N LEU A 90 -4.40 -11.98 2.92
CA LEU A 90 -5.33 -11.05 3.59
C LEU A 90 -6.75 -11.63 3.68
N LYS A 91 -7.25 -12.29 2.62
CA LYS A 91 -8.53 -13.01 2.63
C LYS A 91 -8.60 -14.09 3.70
N VAL A 92 -7.52 -14.85 3.87
CA VAL A 92 -7.44 -15.96 4.84
C VAL A 92 -7.37 -15.46 6.29
N ARG A 93 -6.79 -14.27 6.52
CA ARG A 93 -6.45 -13.84 7.88
C ARG A 93 -7.55 -13.10 8.63
N HIS A 94 -8.56 -12.46 8.01
CA HIS A 94 -9.63 -11.78 8.78
C HIS A 94 -10.86 -11.36 7.96
N SER A 95 -12.05 -11.64 8.51
CA SER A 95 -13.38 -11.22 8.03
C SER A 95 -13.81 -9.80 8.46
N GLY A 96 -12.87 -8.91 8.75
CA GLY A 96 -13.14 -7.58 9.33
C GLY A 96 -12.24 -6.46 8.84
N TRP A 97 -11.16 -6.78 8.13
CA TRP A 97 -10.46 -5.80 7.30
C TRP A 97 -11.14 -5.85 5.96
N GLN A 98 -11.86 -4.79 5.62
CA GLN A 98 -12.14 -4.55 4.22
C GLN A 98 -10.76 -4.26 3.62
N LEU A 99 -10.20 -5.25 2.93
CA LEU A 99 -9.56 -4.94 1.66
C LEU A 99 -10.61 -4.10 0.96
N ALA A 100 -10.47 -2.78 0.99
CA ALA A 100 -11.18 -1.96 0.06
C ALA A 100 -10.73 -2.56 -1.27
N SER A 101 -11.64 -3.30 -1.91
CA SER A 101 -11.49 -3.67 -3.30
C SER A 101 -11.12 -2.42 -4.09
N GLU A 102 -11.43 -1.23 -3.60
CA GLU A 102 -11.13 0.09 -4.16
C GLU A 102 -9.65 0.55 -4.04
N VAL A 103 -8.71 -0.25 -3.50
CA VAL A 103 -7.27 -0.11 -3.84
C VAL A 103 -6.94 -0.91 -5.12
N LEU A 104 -7.98 -1.30 -5.86
CA LEU A 104 -7.91 -1.80 -7.23
C LEU A 104 -7.11 -0.78 -8.02
N ALA A 105 -5.98 -1.27 -8.51
CA ALA A 105 -5.20 -0.77 -9.61
C ALA A 105 -5.55 0.66 -10.03
N ALA A 106 -4.64 1.59 -9.73
CA ALA A 106 -4.36 2.60 -10.73
C ALA A 106 -3.74 1.85 -11.93
N THR A 107 -4.53 1.07 -12.65
CA THR A 107 -4.24 0.78 -14.04
C THR A 107 -4.15 2.16 -14.66
N ALA A 108 -3.04 2.46 -15.32
CA ALA A 108 -3.08 3.56 -16.27
C ALA A 108 -4.24 3.22 -17.20
N ASP A 109 -5.33 4.00 -17.13
CA ASP A 109 -6.30 4.04 -18.21
C ASP A 109 -5.48 4.40 -19.45
N GLU A 110 -5.26 3.41 -20.30
CA GLU A 110 -5.04 3.68 -21.70
C GLU A 110 -6.33 4.35 -22.16
N ASP A 111 -6.28 5.67 -22.30
CA ASP A 111 -7.17 6.38 -23.19
C ASP A 111 -6.98 5.73 -24.58
N GLU A 112 -7.75 4.68 -24.88
CA GLU A 112 -7.94 4.15 -26.23
C GLU A 112 -8.69 5.22 -27.05
N ASP A 113 -7.98 6.28 -27.41
CA ASP A 113 -8.29 7.03 -28.62
C ASP A 113 -7.84 6.12 -29.78
N GLU A 114 -8.78 5.34 -30.31
CA GLU A 114 -8.66 4.64 -31.58
C GLU A 114 -8.29 5.65 -32.69
N ASP A 115 -7.01 5.76 -33.03
CA ASP A 115 -6.56 6.25 -34.32
C ASP A 115 -5.56 5.24 -34.91
N GLU A 116 -5.96 4.70 -36.06
CA GLU A 116 -5.28 3.68 -36.84
C GLU A 116 -3.85 4.07 -37.23
N ASP A 117 -3.00 3.02 -37.34
CA ASP A 117 -1.75 2.89 -38.10
C ASP A 117 -0.43 2.95 -37.31
N ASP A 118 0.36 1.87 -37.51
CA ASP A 118 1.83 1.82 -37.65
C ASP A 118 2.59 0.89 -36.68
N ASP A 119 2.81 -0.32 -37.18
CA ASP A 119 3.94 -1.23 -37.00
C ASP A 119 4.96 -0.96 -35.86
N GLY A 120 4.89 -1.79 -34.82
CA GLY A 120 6.07 -2.48 -34.29
C GLY A 120 6.56 -2.10 -32.90
N ASP A 121 6.72 -3.16 -32.10
CA ASP A 121 7.35 -3.27 -30.77
C ASP A 121 6.36 -3.20 -29.59
N ASP A 122 5.61 -4.29 -29.41
CA ASP A 122 4.91 -4.62 -28.16
C ASP A 122 5.95 -4.93 -27.07
N GLY A 123 6.58 -3.87 -26.58
CA GLY A 123 7.44 -3.83 -25.40
C GLY A 123 6.79 -2.98 -24.31
N ASP A 124 5.48 -3.10 -24.14
CA ASP A 124 4.80 -2.58 -22.95
C ASP A 124 4.99 -3.59 -21.80
N ASP A 125 6.14 -3.49 -21.14
CA ASP A 125 6.30 -4.00 -19.78
C ASP A 125 5.60 -3.03 -18.82
N GLY A 126 4.28 -2.86 -19.01
CA GLY A 126 3.40 -2.14 -18.11
C GLY A 126 3.44 -2.84 -16.75
N ASP A 127 4.41 -2.48 -15.91
CA ASP A 127 4.52 -3.02 -14.58
C ASP A 127 3.25 -2.62 -13.81
N GLU A 128 2.31 -3.56 -13.69
CA GLU A 128 1.05 -3.38 -12.98
C GLU A 128 1.36 -3.26 -11.48
N TYR A 129 1.49 -2.02 -11.00
CA TYR A 129 1.87 -1.74 -9.62
C TYR A 129 0.63 -1.53 -8.75
N VAL A 130 0.40 -2.45 -7.82
CA VAL A 130 -0.66 -2.27 -6.80
C VAL A 130 -0.08 -1.68 -5.51
N TYR A 131 -0.60 -0.53 -5.08
CA TYR A 131 -0.27 0.08 -3.80
C TYR A 131 -1.01 -0.63 -2.67
N VAL A 132 -0.32 -0.92 -1.56
CA VAL A 132 -0.93 -1.52 -0.36
C VAL A 132 -0.94 -0.47 0.74
N VAL A 133 -2.12 0.04 1.10
CA VAL A 133 -2.37 1.05 2.15
C VAL A 133 -2.55 0.43 3.53
#